data_AF-A0A5C4LLP1-F1
#
_entry.id   AF-A0A5C4LLP1-F1
#
_cell.length_a   1.000
_cell.length_b   1.000
_cell.length_c   1.000
_cell.angle_alpha   90.00
_cell.angle_beta   90.00
_cell.angle_gamma   90.00
#
_symmetry.space_group_name_H-M   'P 1'
#
loop_
_entity.id
_entity.type
_entity.pdbx_description
1 polymer ?
#
loop_
_entity_poly.entity_id
_entity_poly.type
_entity_poly.pdbx_seq_one_letter_code
_entity_poly.pdbx_strand_id
1 'polypeptide(L)'
;MGSERPWLYFGCHGQAGHFLWHGNGRQERTYRHPLSRFDGSLCFPSSVGERVAALTRLGAQGYSALAFWDYSVDSRGGSNSIIFAPSLTISAAQMVEGAKVHLSLYAKRWPSIDVSRAEYPTPSHPEGER
;
A
#
# COMPACT_ATOMS: atom_id res chain seq x y z
N MET A 1 -16.40 8.12 21.15
CA MET A 1 -16.36 8.28 19.68
C MET A 1 -14.90 8.18 19.26
N GLY A 2 -14.46 7.01 18.79
CA GLY A 2 -13.10 6.87 18.26
C GLY A 2 -13.02 7.65 16.95
N SER A 3 -12.03 8.52 16.81
CA SER A 3 -11.74 9.19 15.54
C SER A 3 -11.56 8.12 14.46
N GLU A 4 -12.33 8.22 13.37
CA GLU A 4 -12.15 7.33 12.22
C GLU A 4 -10.71 7.51 11.70
N ARG A 5 -10.00 6.39 11.53
CA ARG A 5 -8.65 6.39 10.98
C ARG A 5 -8.71 6.80 9.50
N PRO A 6 -7.78 7.63 9.00
CA PRO A 6 -7.80 8.05 7.61
C PRO A 6 -7.27 6.95 6.68
N TRP A 7 -7.68 7.01 5.40
CA TRP A 7 -6.96 6.31 4.33
C TRP A 7 -5.59 6.93 4.13
N LEU A 8 -4.58 6.09 3.90
CA LEU A 8 -3.22 6.52 3.67
C LEU A 8 -2.66 5.88 2.39
N TYR A 9 -1.74 6.59 1.75
CA TYR A 9 -0.99 6.12 0.59
C TYR A 9 0.50 6.13 0.92
N PHE A 10 1.19 5.05 0.63
CA PHE A 10 2.65 4.99 0.68
C PHE A 10 3.20 4.82 -0.73
N GLY A 11 4.18 5.64 -1.09
CA GLY A 11 4.84 5.58 -2.39
C GLY A 11 5.34 6.96 -2.86
N CYS A 12 5.87 6.98 -4.08
CA CYS A 12 6.37 8.20 -4.71
C CYS A 12 5.22 9.17 -5.03
N HIS A 13 5.40 10.47 -4.81
CA HIS A 13 4.47 11.50 -5.30
C HIS A 13 5.19 12.82 -5.61
N GLY A 14 5.11 13.29 -6.87
CA GLY A 14 5.76 14.52 -7.33
C GLY A 14 7.30 14.45 -7.43
N GLN A 15 7.91 13.56 -6.66
CA GLN A 15 9.34 13.24 -6.64
C GLN A 15 9.53 11.76 -6.33
N ALA A 16 10.69 11.22 -6.74
CA ALA A 16 11.09 9.87 -6.37
C ALA A 16 11.37 9.77 -4.86
N GLY A 17 10.92 8.69 -4.24
CA GLY A 17 11.10 8.42 -2.83
C GLY A 17 9.85 7.81 -2.17
N HIS A 18 10.06 7.05 -1.10
CA HIS A 18 8.98 6.32 -0.45
C HIS A 18 8.45 7.09 0.76
N PHE A 19 7.31 7.76 0.56
CA PHE A 19 6.70 8.64 1.53
C PHE A 19 5.30 8.17 1.89
N LEU A 20 4.86 8.44 3.12
CA LEU A 20 3.51 8.18 3.59
C LEU A 20 2.69 9.47 3.44
N TRP A 21 1.48 9.36 2.93
CA TRP A 21 0.63 10.47 2.54
C TRP A 21 -0.80 10.28 3.01
N HIS A 22 -1.43 11.40 3.37
CA HIS A 22 -2.87 11.50 3.53
C HIS A 22 -3.56 11.86 2.22
N GLY A 23 -4.85 11.53 2.08
CA GLY A 23 -5.65 11.88 0.91
C GLY A 23 -5.70 13.37 0.54
N ASN A 24 -5.38 14.26 1.48
CA ASN A 24 -5.34 15.71 1.28
C ASN A 24 -3.97 16.24 0.82
N GLY A 25 -3.00 15.39 0.50
CA GLY A 25 -1.67 15.83 0.08
C GLY A 25 -0.66 15.98 1.22
N ARG A 26 -1.10 15.89 2.49
CA ARG A 26 -0.20 16.00 3.64
C ARG A 26 0.71 14.78 3.71
N GLN A 27 2.02 15.03 3.74
CA GLN A 27 3.02 14.00 3.97
C GLN A 27 3.18 13.73 5.47
N GLU A 28 3.20 12.46 5.86
CA GLU A 28 3.66 11.99 7.17
C GLU A 28 5.18 11.82 7.17
N ARG A 29 5.84 12.18 8.27
CA ARG A 29 7.31 12.04 8.37
C ARG A 29 7.63 10.56 8.59
N THR A 30 7.99 9.88 7.49
CA THR A 30 8.05 8.42 7.34
C THR A 30 8.89 7.65 8.35
N TYR A 31 10.04 8.18 8.78
CA TYR A 31 10.99 7.42 9.61
C TYR A 31 10.51 7.03 11.02
N ARG A 32 9.32 7.46 11.43
CA ARG A 32 8.71 7.07 12.73
C ARG A 32 7.38 6.35 12.60
N HIS A 33 6.85 6.18 11.39
CA HIS A 33 5.54 5.57 11.23
C HIS A 33 5.65 4.04 11.13
N PRO A 34 4.92 3.25 11.94
CA PRO A 34 4.98 1.79 11.91
C PRO A 34 4.64 1.16 10.55
N LEU A 35 4.05 1.93 9.63
CA LEU A 35 3.67 1.47 8.29
C LEU A 35 4.82 1.54 7.27
N SER A 36 5.87 2.32 7.53
CA SER A 36 7.00 2.46 6.61
C SER A 36 7.84 1.20 6.48
N ARG A 37 7.76 0.28 7.46
CA ARG A 37 8.41 -1.04 7.39
C ARG A 37 7.88 -1.94 6.27
N PHE A 38 6.73 -1.60 5.68
CA PHE A 38 6.09 -2.42 4.65
C PHE A 38 6.63 -2.16 3.24
N ASP A 39 7.45 -1.13 3.09
CA ASP A 39 8.20 -0.80 1.88
C ASP A 39 8.96 -2.03 1.34
N GLY A 40 8.76 -2.36 0.05
CA GLY A 40 9.36 -3.53 -0.61
C GLY A 40 8.99 -4.93 -0.04
N SER A 41 8.42 -5.03 1.17
CA SER A 41 8.17 -6.31 1.86
C SER A 41 6.84 -6.97 1.49
N LEU A 42 5.84 -6.17 1.10
CA LEU A 42 4.51 -6.67 0.79
C LEU A 42 4.35 -7.05 -0.69
N CYS A 43 5.19 -6.54 -1.59
CA CYS A 43 5.07 -6.85 -3.02
C CYS A 43 5.75 -8.17 -3.35
N PHE A 44 5.09 -9.00 -4.16
CA PHE A 44 5.67 -10.27 -4.60
C PHE A 44 6.87 -10.03 -5.55
N PRO A 45 8.06 -10.61 -5.28
CA PRO A 45 9.25 -10.42 -6.11
C PRO A 45 9.12 -10.95 -7.54
N SER A 46 8.22 -11.91 -7.79
CA SER A 46 8.01 -12.50 -9.12
C SER A 46 7.03 -11.70 -9.99
N SER A 47 6.35 -10.68 -9.45
CA SER A 47 5.26 -9.97 -10.14
C SER A 47 5.62 -8.55 -10.59
N VAL A 48 6.92 -8.23 -10.67
CA VAL A 48 7.48 -6.91 -11.05
C VAL A 48 6.85 -6.35 -12.34
N GLY A 49 6.42 -7.21 -13.27
CA GLY A 49 5.73 -6.79 -14.50
C GLY A 49 4.19 -6.76 -14.44
N GLU A 50 3.57 -7.50 -13.50
CA GLU A 50 2.13 -7.78 -13.54
C GLU A 50 1.29 -6.81 -12.66
N ARG A 51 1.92 -5.92 -11.89
CA ARG A 51 1.23 -4.97 -10.98
C ARG A 51 0.19 -5.66 -10.08
N VAL A 52 0.49 -6.91 -9.74
CA VAL A 52 -0.32 -7.74 -8.85
C VAL A 52 -0.25 -7.12 -7.47
N ALA A 53 -1.43 -6.89 -6.90
CA ALA A 53 -1.54 -6.41 -5.55
C ALA A 53 -1.38 -7.55 -4.54
N ALA A 54 -0.78 -7.28 -3.38
CA ALA A 54 -0.77 -8.18 -2.23
C ALA A 54 -1.59 -7.57 -1.10
N LEU A 55 -2.48 -8.35 -0.50
CA LEU A 55 -3.36 -7.88 0.58
C LEU A 55 -2.90 -8.42 1.92
N THR A 56 -2.70 -7.55 2.91
CA THR A 56 -2.34 -7.95 4.28
C THR A 56 -3.19 -7.21 5.30
N ARG A 57 -3.61 -7.91 6.38
CA ARG A 57 -4.30 -7.27 7.52
C ARG A 57 -3.28 -6.86 8.57
N LEU A 58 -3.24 -5.59 8.89
CA LEU A 58 -2.37 -4.99 9.90
C LEU A 58 -3.17 -4.80 11.19
N GLY A 59 -3.50 -5.90 11.87
CA GLY A 59 -4.41 -5.91 13.02
C GLY A 59 -4.00 -4.92 14.12
N ALA A 60 -2.71 -4.92 14.50
CA ALA A 60 -2.17 -4.00 15.50
C ALA A 60 -2.25 -2.52 15.09
N GLN A 61 -2.31 -2.24 13.79
CA GLN A 61 -2.41 -0.89 13.24
C GLN A 61 -3.85 -0.52 12.83
N GLY A 62 -4.80 -1.47 12.85
CA GLY A 62 -6.19 -1.26 12.44
C GLY A 62 -6.35 -0.97 10.93
N TYR A 63 -5.44 -1.47 10.10
CA TYR A 63 -5.41 -1.22 8.65
C TYR A 63 -5.44 -2.52 7.85
N SER A 64 -5.92 -2.42 6.62
CA SER A 64 -5.57 -3.35 5.55
C SER A 64 -4.62 -2.66 4.58
N ALA A 65 -3.59 -3.37 4.15
CA ALA A 65 -2.57 -2.90 3.22
C ALA A 65 -2.73 -3.63 1.88
N LEU A 66 -2.83 -2.87 0.79
CA LEU A 66 -2.83 -3.39 -0.58
C LEU A 66 -1.59 -2.84 -1.30
N ALA A 67 -0.58 -3.67 -1.46
CA ALA A 67 0.72 -3.28 -2.01
C ALA A 67 0.88 -3.74 -3.47
N PHE A 68 1.37 -2.88 -4.36
CA PHE A 68 1.54 -3.18 -5.78
C PHE A 68 2.78 -2.47 -6.35
N TRP A 69 3.37 -3.02 -7.40
CA TRP A 69 4.48 -2.38 -8.10
C TRP A 69 4.01 -1.11 -8.82
N ASP A 70 4.69 0.00 -8.57
CA ASP A 70 4.33 1.32 -9.08
C ASP A 70 5.56 2.07 -9.59
N TYR A 71 5.74 2.01 -10.91
CA TYR A 71 6.82 2.69 -11.64
C TYR A 71 6.38 4.00 -12.28
N SER A 72 5.23 4.57 -11.87
CA SER A 72 4.67 5.77 -12.48
C SER A 72 5.50 7.04 -12.22
N VAL A 73 6.24 7.07 -11.12
CA VAL A 73 7.08 8.21 -10.72
C VAL A 73 8.56 7.84 -10.65
N ASP A 74 8.89 6.64 -10.14
CA ASP A 74 10.26 6.13 -10.09
C ASP A 74 10.33 4.83 -10.88
N SER A 75 11.01 4.87 -12.03
CA SER A 75 11.17 3.71 -12.92
C SER A 75 12.32 2.80 -12.51
N ARG A 76 13.09 3.14 -11.47
CA ARG A 76 14.10 2.24 -10.91
C ARG A 76 13.38 1.03 -10.32
N GLY A 77 13.90 -0.17 -10.61
CA GLY A 77 13.36 -1.41 -10.05
C GLY A 77 13.27 -1.33 -8.53
N GLY A 78 12.20 -1.89 -7.96
CA GLY A 78 11.93 -1.84 -6.52
C GLY A 78 10.96 -0.74 -6.05
N SER A 79 10.52 0.17 -6.93
CA SER A 79 9.47 1.16 -6.58
C SER A 79 8.10 0.50 -6.44
N ASN A 80 7.51 0.57 -5.25
CA ASN A 80 6.17 0.07 -4.97
C ASN A 80 5.29 1.12 -4.27
N SER A 81 3.99 0.86 -4.35
CA SER A 81 2.96 1.66 -3.71
C SER A 81 2.12 0.78 -2.79
N ILE A 82 1.60 1.37 -1.70
CA ILE A 82 0.74 0.69 -0.74
C ILE A 82 -0.46 1.57 -0.43
N ILE A 83 -1.66 1.01 -0.54
CA ILE A 83 -2.91 1.61 -0.05
C ILE A 83 -3.16 1.07 1.35
N PHE A 84 -3.37 1.96 2.33
CA PHE A 84 -3.83 1.60 3.66
C PHE A 84 -5.28 2.03 3.86
N ALA A 85 -6.17 1.05 3.97
CA ALA A 85 -7.59 1.26 4.26
C ALA A 85 -7.88 1.02 5.75
N PRO A 86 -8.63 1.91 6.44
CA PRO A 86 -8.91 1.83 7.87
C PRO A 86 -10.00 0.79 8.19
N SER A 87 -9.85 -0.42 7.67
CA SER A 87 -10.77 -1.54 7.85
C SER A 87 -9.97 -2.84 7.83
N LEU A 88 -10.34 -3.82 8.66
CA LEU A 88 -9.73 -5.15 8.68
C LEU A 88 -10.48 -6.17 7.81
N THR A 89 -11.64 -5.80 7.28
CA THR A 89 -12.54 -6.70 6.53
C THR A 89 -12.74 -6.28 5.07
N ILE A 90 -12.26 -5.10 4.68
CA ILE A 90 -12.38 -4.58 3.31
C ILE A 90 -11.69 -5.50 2.29
N SER A 91 -12.34 -5.82 1.18
CA SER A 91 -11.72 -6.61 0.11
C SER A 91 -10.70 -5.79 -0.70
N ALA A 92 -9.79 -6.45 -1.43
CA ALA A 92 -8.83 -5.76 -2.32
C ALA A 92 -9.54 -4.88 -3.37
N ALA A 93 -10.62 -5.38 -3.98
CA ALA A 93 -11.40 -4.60 -4.95
C ALA A 93 -12.02 -3.35 -4.31
N GLN A 94 -12.62 -3.49 -3.12
CA GLN A 94 -13.14 -2.34 -2.38
C GLN A 94 -12.03 -1.36 -1.95
N MET A 95 -10.82 -1.84 -1.69
CA MET A 95 -9.67 -0.98 -1.41
C MET A 95 -9.31 -0.11 -2.62
N VAL A 96 -9.29 -0.68 -3.83
CA VAL A 96 -9.01 0.08 -5.06
C VAL A 96 -10.10 1.13 -5.30
N GLU A 97 -11.38 0.77 -5.20
CA GLU A 97 -12.49 1.71 -5.39
C GLU A 97 -12.53 2.80 -4.31
N GLY A 98 -12.36 2.43 -3.04
CA GLY A 98 -12.28 3.39 -1.94
C GLY A 98 -11.08 4.34 -2.09
N ALA A 99 -9.94 3.85 -2.57
CA ALA A 99 -8.77 4.66 -2.80
C ALA A 99 -8.97 5.69 -3.93
N LYS A 100 -9.73 5.37 -4.99
CA LYS A 100 -10.08 6.37 -6.02
C LYS A 100 -10.83 7.58 -5.45
N VAL A 101 -11.60 7.36 -4.37
CA VAL A 101 -12.33 8.42 -3.68
C VAL A 101 -11.44 9.13 -2.66
N HIS A 102 -10.88 8.39 -1.71
CA HIS A 102 -10.18 8.95 -0.55
C HIS A 102 -8.72 9.35 -0.83
N LEU A 103 -8.12 8.82 -1.88
CA LEU A 103 -6.72 9.02 -2.27
C LEU A 103 -6.65 9.53 -3.73
N SER A 104 -7.66 10.27 -4.17
CA SER A 104 -7.85 10.72 -5.57
C SER A 104 -6.66 11.51 -6.14
N LEU A 105 -5.88 12.19 -5.29
CA LEU A 105 -4.64 12.88 -5.69
C LEU A 105 -3.57 11.92 -6.22
N TYR A 106 -3.55 10.68 -5.72
CA TYR A 106 -2.59 9.64 -6.07
C TYR A 106 -3.17 8.67 -7.10
N ALA A 107 -4.45 8.31 -6.95
CA ALA A 107 -5.09 7.30 -7.78
C ALA A 107 -5.11 7.62 -9.28
N LYS A 108 -5.10 8.90 -9.66
CA LYS A 108 -5.13 9.34 -11.07
C LYS A 108 -3.97 8.84 -11.92
N ARG A 109 -2.84 8.50 -11.30
CA ARG A 109 -1.62 8.04 -12.00
C ARG A 109 -1.34 6.55 -11.82
N TRP A 110 -2.08 5.89 -10.93
CA TRP A 110 -1.84 4.48 -10.70
C TRP A 110 -2.17 3.71 -11.97
N PRO A 111 -1.39 2.66 -12.25
CA PRO A 111 -1.76 1.78 -13.33
C PRO A 111 -3.04 1.01 -12.98
N SER A 112 -3.58 0.25 -13.93
CA SER A 112 -4.54 -0.81 -13.60
C SER A 112 -3.90 -1.76 -12.58
N ILE A 113 -4.50 -1.83 -11.39
CA ILE A 113 -4.07 -2.70 -10.29
C ILE A 113 -4.81 -4.02 -10.47
N ASP A 114 -4.08 -5.12 -10.70
CA ASP A 114 -4.68 -6.44 -10.73
C ASP A 114 -4.86 -6.98 -9.30
N VAL A 115 -6.11 -7.10 -8.89
CA VAL A 115 -6.50 -7.63 -7.58
C VAL A 115 -7.01 -9.08 -7.65
N SER A 116 -7.08 -9.69 -8.84
CA SER A 116 -7.55 -11.08 -9.01
C SER A 116 -6.63 -12.09 -8.33
N ARG A 117 -5.36 -11.73 -8.19
CA ARG A 117 -4.30 -12.50 -7.52
C ARG A 117 -3.89 -11.88 -6.18
N ALA A 118 -4.71 -10.98 -5.62
CA ALA A 118 -4.46 -10.37 -4.32
C ALA A 118 -4.70 -11.37 -3.20
N GLU A 119 -3.75 -12.29 -3.08
CA GLU A 119 -3.67 -13.25 -2.00
C GLU A 119 -2.91 -12.65 -0.82
N TYR A 120 -3.13 -13.25 0.34
CA TYR A 120 -2.28 -12.97 1.49
C TYR A 120 -0.86 -13.42 1.13
N PRO A 121 0.15 -12.53 1.15
CA PRO A 121 1.52 -13.03 1.09
C PRO A 121 1.67 -13.98 2.27
N THR A 122 1.86 -15.26 1.97
CA THR A 122 2.37 -16.19 2.97
C THR A 122 3.71 -15.61 3.36
N PRO A 123 3.93 -15.22 4.62
CA PRO A 123 5.17 -14.59 5.00
C PRO A 123 6.31 -15.53 4.59
N SER A 124 7.31 -15.00 3.87
CA SER A 124 8.48 -15.75 3.43
C SER A 124 9.35 -16.24 4.59
N HIS A 125 8.97 -15.92 5.83
CA HIS A 125 9.43 -16.55 7.04
C HIS A 125 8.23 -16.86 7.93
N PRO A 126 8.02 -18.13 8.36
CA PRO A 126 7.13 -18.38 9.49
C PRO A 126 7.67 -17.59 10.68
N GLU A 127 6.80 -16.83 11.34
CA GLU A 127 7.09 -16.28 12.67
C GLU A 127 7.39 -17.48 13.58
N GLY A 128 8.68 -17.71 13.86
CA GLY A 128 9.13 -18.81 14.68
C GLY A 128 10.40 -19.46 14.17
N GLU A 129 11.50 -18.73 14.08
CA GLU A 129 12.85 -19.26 14.32
C GLU A 129 13.88 -18.11 14.44
N ARG A 130 14.00 -17.57 15.67
CA ARG A 130 15.23 -17.41 16.47
C ARG A 130 15.05 -16.32 17.53
#